data_AF-A0A3B0ZLC0-F1
#
_entry.id   AF-A0A3B0ZLC0-F1
#
_cell.length_a   1.000
_cell.length_b   1.000
_cell.length_c   1.000
_cell.angle_alpha   90.00
_cell.angle_beta   90.00
_cell.angle_gamma   90.00
#
_symmetry.space_group_name_H-M   'P 1'
#
loop_
_entity.id
_entity.type
_entity.pdbx_description
1 polymer ?
#
loop_
_entity_poly.entity_id
_entity_poly.type
_entity_poly.pdbx_seq_one_letter_code
_entity_poly.pdbx_strand_id
1 'polypeptide(L)' 'MSELIEKYINPFTDYGFKKIFGEEPNKDLLLDFLNELLIEEQGKIIEIN' A
#
# COMPACT_ATOMS: atom_id res chain seq x y z
N MET A 1 4.16 -27.90 -15.51
CA MET A 1 3.35 -26.78 -15.00
C MET A 1 4.32 -25.81 -14.37
N SER A 2 4.70 -24.73 -15.04
CA SER A 2 5.46 -23.67 -14.40
C SER A 2 4.52 -23.04 -13.35
N GLU A 3 4.85 -23.21 -12.08
CA GLU A 3 4.25 -22.39 -11.04
C GLU A 3 4.53 -20.94 -11.42
N LEU A 4 3.50 -20.23 -11.87
CA LEU A 4 3.54 -18.78 -12.01
C LEU A 4 3.69 -18.25 -10.59
N ILE A 5 4.92 -18.16 -10.12
CA ILE A 5 5.27 -17.27 -9.01
C ILE A 5 4.84 -15.90 -9.52
N GLU A 6 3.75 -15.35 -8.97
CA GLU A 6 3.34 -13.98 -9.23
C GLU A 6 4.50 -13.08 -8.82
N LYS A 7 5.34 -12.74 -9.81
CA LYS A 7 6.59 -12.01 -9.61
C LYS A 7 6.34 -10.58 -9.11
N TYR A 8 5.11 -10.08 -9.29
CA TYR A 8 4.71 -8.71 -8.99
C TYR A 8 3.31 -8.69 -8.37
N ILE A 9 3.15 -7.84 -7.37
CA ILE A 9 1.86 -7.54 -6.74
C ILE A 9 1.41 -6.17 -7.26
N ASN A 10 0.17 -6.07 -7.73
CA ASN A 10 -0.41 -4.79 -8.12
C ASN A 10 -1.06 -4.10 -6.90
N PRO A 11 -0.49 -2.99 -6.37
CA PRO A 11 -1.04 -2.31 -5.19
C PRO A 11 -2.37 -1.62 -5.47
N PHE A 12 -2.77 -1.43 -6.73
CA PHE A 12 -4.06 -0.82 -7.10
C PHE A 12 -5.22 -1.82 -7.16
N THR A 13 -5.00 -3.07 -6.77
CA THR A 13 -6.07 -4.06 -6.58
C THR A 13 -6.35 -4.23 -5.09
N ASP A 14 -7.60 -4.53 -4.71
CA ASP A 14 -7.95 -4.81 -3.31
C ASP A 14 -7.05 -5.89 -2.68
N TYR A 15 -6.75 -6.94 -3.44
CA TYR A 15 -5.86 -8.01 -2.99
C TYR A 15 -4.44 -7.49 -2.75
N GLY A 16 -3.83 -6.84 -3.75
CA GLY A 16 -2.46 -6.37 -3.64
C GLY A 16 -2.29 -5.27 -2.60
N PHE A 17 -3.25 -4.36 -2.49
CA PHE A 17 -3.27 -3.33 -1.46
C PHE A 17 -3.28 -3.96 -0.07
N LYS A 18 -4.23 -4.87 0.22
CA LYS A 18 -4.29 -5.56 1.51
C LYS A 18 -3.05 -6.42 1.77
N LYS A 19 -2.51 -7.05 0.74
CA LYS A 19 -1.32 -7.89 0.86
C LYS A 19 -0.08 -7.08 1.24
N ILE A 20 0.03 -5.83 0.79
CA ILE A 20 1.18 -4.95 1.06
C ILE A 20 0.95 -4.12 2.33
N PHE A 21 -0.24 -3.56 2.53
CA PHE A 21 -0.52 -2.54 3.55
C PHE A 21 -1.50 -2.98 4.65
N GLY A 22 -2.11 -4.17 4.54
CA GLY A 22 -3.22 -4.60 5.40
C GLY A 22 -2.81 -5.19 6.75
N GLU A 23 -1.53 -5.14 7.13
CA GLU A 23 -1.02 -5.61 8.41
C GLU A 23 -0.44 -4.43 9.21
N GLU A 24 -0.63 -4.41 10.53
CA GLU A 24 -0.16 -3.34 11.44
C GLU A 24 1.32 -2.95 11.24
N PRO A 25 2.27 -3.89 11.06
CA PRO A 25 3.68 -3.53 10.81
C PRO A 25 3.89 -2.71 9.54
N ASN A 26 2.95 -2.73 8.60
CA ASN A 26 3.03 -2.03 7.32
C ASN A 26 2.30 -0.67 7.37
N LYS A 27 1.85 -0.22 8.54
CA LYS A 27 1.16 1.08 8.70
C LYS A 27 2.03 2.27 8.28
N ASP A 28 3.32 2.25 8.60
CA ASP A 28 4.25 3.29 8.17
C ASP A 28 4.43 3.30 6.64
N LEU A 29 4.51 2.11 6.03
CA LEU A 29 4.59 1.97 4.58
C LEU A 29 3.31 2.49 3.88
N LEU A 30 2.15 2.25 4.49
CA LEU A 30 0.87 2.80 4.03
C LEU A 30 0.85 4.33 4.13
N LEU A 31 1.31 4.89 5.24
CA LEU A 31 1.42 6.33 5.43
C LEU A 31 2.30 6.98 4.37
N ASP A 32 3.48 6.42 4.11
CA ASP A 32 4.40 6.92 3.08
C ASP A 32 3.76 6.86 1.68
N PHE A 33 3.12 5.73 1.34
CA PHE A 33 2.43 5.56 0.07
C PHE A 33 1.31 6.59 -0.14
N LEU A 34 0.48 6.82 0.87
CA LEU A 34 -0.61 7.79 0.79
C LEU A 34 -0.09 9.23 0.71
N ASN A 35 0.98 9.56 1.43
CA ASN A 35 1.60 10.87 1.34
C ASN A 35 2.14 11.14 -0.07
N GLU A 36 2.85 10.19 -0.69
CA GLU A 36 3.34 10.37 -2.06
C GLU A 36 2.20 10.57 -3.08
N LEU A 37 1.04 9.96 -2.86
CA LEU A 37 -0.10 10.08 -3.75
C LEU A 37 -0.97 11.32 -3.52
N LEU A 38 -1.15 11.73 -2.26
CA LEU A 38 -2.24 12.64 -1.86
C LEU A 38 -1.74 13.93 -1.19
N ILE A 39 -0.43 14.15 -1.05
CA ILE A 39 0.11 15.32 -0.30
C ILE A 39 -0.41 16.66 -0.80
N GLU A 40 -0.62 16.81 -2.11
CA GLU A 40 -1.13 18.06 -2.69
C GLU A 40 -2.60 18.32 -2.32
N GLU A 41 -3.40 17.27 -2.13
CA GLU A 41 -4.84 17.37 -1.87
C GLU A 41 -5.19 17.33 -0.39
N GLN A 42 -4.47 16.50 0.37
CA GLN A 42 -4.76 16.20 1.79
C GLN A 42 -3.73 16.81 2.75
N GLY A 43 -2.61 17.32 2.22
CA GLY A 43 -1.44 17.66 3.04
C GLY A 43 -0.74 16.41 3.58
N LYS A 44 0.19 16.61 4.53
CA LYS A 44 0.92 15.50 5.14
C LYS A 44 0.04 14.75 6.12
N ILE A 45 -0.20 13.47 5.82
CA ILE A 45 -0.89 12.51 6.68
C ILE A 45 0.13 11.96 7.69
N ILE A 46 -0.17 12.12 8.98
CA ILE A 46 0.68 11.65 10.09
C ILE A 46 0.09 10.44 10.83
N GLU A 47 -1.20 10.19 10.67
CA GLU A 47 -1.93 9.13 11.36
C GLU A 47 -3.15 8.71 10.54
N ILE A 48 -3.54 7.43 10.67
CA ILE A 48 -4.73 6.83 10.06
C ILE A 48 -5.47 6.07 11.16
N ASN A 49 -6.78 6.32 11.26
CA ASN A 49 -7.70 5.74 12.25
C ASN A 49 -8.25 4.38 11.81
#